data_AF-A0A7T4QN06-F1
#
_entry.id   AF-A0A7T4QN06-F1
#
_cell.length_a   1.000
_cell.length_b   1.000
_cell.length_c   1.000
_cell.angle_alpha   90.00
_cell.angle_beta   90.00
_cell.angle_gamma   90.00
#
_symmetry.space_group_name_H-M   'P 1'
#
loop_
_entity.id
_entity.type
_entity.pdbx_description
1 polymer ?
#
loop_
_entity_poly.entity_id
_entity_poly.type
_entity_poly.pdbx_seq_one_letter_code
_entity_poly.pdbx_strand_id
1 'polypeptide(L)'
;MKSGLKVIRIRQGNNSTLSEIYLDNQFVCYGLEDIPREKKILGSTCIPLGIYRLGFNRNGGMNGNYYDRYPKMHRGMIEIKDIPGFSYVYIHIGNTHKETAGCLLVGTQYVFEKGDYRLVQSVTAYKKLYSLLAELMVREEVGINIVPLSPAQGDKLCLDTKFDKSQGCIP
;
A
#
# COMPACT_ATOMS: atom_id res chain seq x y z
N MET A 1 -23.80 1.01 -3.91
CA MET A 1 -22.57 0.27 -4.27
C MET A 1 -21.88 -0.07 -2.95
N LYS A 2 -21.37 -1.29 -2.76
CA LYS A 2 -20.56 -1.62 -1.58
C LYS A 2 -19.29 -0.76 -1.61
N SER A 3 -18.95 -0.09 -0.51
CA SER A 3 -17.69 0.65 -0.45
C SER A 3 -16.50 -0.29 -0.51
N GLY A 4 -15.44 0.12 -1.21
CA GLY A 4 -14.34 -0.78 -1.53
C GLY A 4 -13.01 -0.09 -1.76
N LEU A 5 -11.96 -0.74 -1.28
CA LEU A 5 -10.58 -0.35 -1.57
C LEU A 5 -10.17 -0.94 -2.91
N LYS A 6 -9.56 -0.13 -3.78
CA LYS A 6 -8.94 -0.58 -5.02
C LYS A 6 -7.45 -0.31 -4.95
N VAL A 7 -6.65 -1.36 -5.06
CA VAL A 7 -5.19 -1.31 -5.09
C VAL A 7 -4.74 -1.58 -6.51
N ILE A 8 -4.29 -0.54 -7.20
CA ILE A 8 -3.86 -0.59 -8.59
C ILE A 8 -2.34 -0.62 -8.63
N ARG A 9 -1.76 -1.73 -9.06
CA ARG A 9 -0.30 -1.79 -9.29
C ARG A 9 0.03 -0.88 -10.46
N ILE A 10 1.00 0.01 -10.29
CA ILE A 10 1.35 1.04 -11.29
C ILE A 10 2.78 0.93 -11.78
N ARG A 11 3.72 0.40 -10.97
CA ARG A 11 5.12 0.21 -11.34
C ARG A 11 5.75 -0.94 -10.55
N GLN A 12 6.85 -1.48 -11.06
CA GLN A 12 7.63 -2.52 -10.37
C GLN A 12 9.12 -2.19 -10.44
N GLY A 13 9.82 -2.34 -9.31
CA GLY A 13 11.27 -2.34 -9.22
C GLY A 13 11.83 -3.77 -9.26
N ASN A 14 13.06 -3.95 -8.78
CA ASN A 14 13.69 -5.26 -8.72
C ASN A 14 13.02 -6.20 -7.72
N ASN A 15 12.58 -5.67 -6.58
CA ASN A 15 12.00 -6.41 -5.45
C ASN A 15 10.74 -5.75 -4.88
N SER A 16 10.25 -4.69 -5.52
CA SER A 16 9.14 -3.88 -5.03
C SER A 16 8.05 -3.73 -6.08
N THR A 17 6.80 -3.85 -5.65
CA THR A 17 5.63 -3.52 -6.48
C THR A 17 4.94 -2.30 -5.89
N LEU A 18 4.91 -1.20 -6.63
CA LEU A 18 4.28 0.07 -6.25
C LEU A 18 2.83 0.08 -6.73
N SER A 19 1.92 0.54 -5.87
CA SER A 19 0.50 0.69 -6.19
C SER A 19 -0.07 2.05 -5.81
N GLU A 20 -1.14 2.47 -6.47
CA GLU A 20 -2.05 3.51 -6.02
C GLU A 20 -3.25 2.89 -5.30
N ILE A 21 -3.68 3.52 -4.21
CA ILE A 21 -4.78 3.03 -3.38
C ILE A 21 -5.92 4.04 -3.43
N TYR A 22 -7.08 3.56 -3.85
CA TYR A 22 -8.32 4.32 -3.94
C TYR A 22 -9.36 3.74 -2.98
N LEU A 23 -10.13 4.61 -2.34
CA LEU A 23 -11.35 4.25 -1.62
C LEU A 23 -12.51 4.91 -2.37
N ASP A 24 -13.44 4.12 -2.88
CA ASP A 24 -14.60 4.61 -3.65
C ASP A 24 -14.22 5.61 -4.76
N ASN A 25 -13.20 5.23 -5.54
CA ASN A 25 -12.60 6.00 -6.64
C ASN A 25 -11.87 7.29 -6.24
N GLN A 26 -11.75 7.61 -4.96
CA GLN A 26 -10.93 8.72 -4.48
C GLN A 26 -9.52 8.22 -4.12
N PHE A 27 -8.49 8.85 -4.68
CA PHE A 27 -7.11 8.53 -4.32
C PHE A 27 -6.86 8.84 -2.84
N VAL A 28 -6.30 7.86 -2.11
CA VAL A 28 -6.01 7.98 -0.67
C VAL A 28 -4.52 8.12 -0.43
N CYS A 29 -3.73 7.17 -0.95
CA CYS A 29 -2.29 7.04 -0.73
C CYS A 29 -1.65 6.03 -1.70
N TYR A 30 -0.34 5.83 -1.60
CA TYR A 30 0.39 4.78 -2.31
C TYR A 30 0.57 3.54 -1.44
N GLY A 31 0.73 2.39 -2.10
CA GLY A 31 1.04 1.10 -1.49
C GLY A 31 2.33 0.50 -2.01
N LEU A 32 2.93 -0.40 -1.21
CA LEU A 32 4.14 -1.14 -1.58
C LEU A 32 4.05 -2.57 -1.09
N GLU A 33 4.38 -3.51 -1.98
CA GLU A 33 4.47 -4.95 -1.72
C GLU A 33 5.83 -5.48 -2.22
N ASP A 34 6.15 -6.74 -1.93
CA ASP A 34 7.20 -7.48 -2.65
C ASP A 34 6.77 -7.72 -4.12
N ILE A 35 7.54 -8.45 -4.91
CA ILE A 35 7.17 -8.82 -6.28
C ILE A 35 6.22 -10.04 -6.32
N PRO A 36 5.44 -10.20 -7.41
CA PRO A 36 4.74 -11.46 -7.68
C PRO A 36 5.73 -12.60 -7.92
N ARG A 37 5.39 -13.78 -7.43
CA ARG A 37 6.17 -15.02 -7.61
C ARG A 37 5.24 -16.18 -7.92
N GLU A 38 5.68 -17.11 -8.77
CA GLU A 38 4.93 -18.33 -9.09
C GLU A 38 4.70 -19.21 -7.85
N LYS A 39 5.72 -19.30 -6.99
CA LYS A 39 5.67 -20.03 -5.72
C LYS A 39 5.82 -19.04 -4.58
N LYS A 40 4.91 -19.14 -3.60
CA LYS A 40 4.93 -18.31 -2.41
C LYS A 40 6.20 -18.54 -1.61
N ILE A 41 6.92 -17.46 -1.35
CA ILE A 41 8.01 -17.38 -0.38
C ILE A 41 7.48 -16.58 0.81
N LEU A 42 7.50 -17.17 2.00
CA LEU A 42 7.00 -16.50 3.21
C LEU A 42 7.74 -15.17 3.41
N GLY A 43 6.99 -14.08 3.53
CA GLY A 43 7.53 -12.74 3.74
C GLY A 43 8.01 -12.02 2.49
N SER A 44 8.15 -12.72 1.36
CA SER A 44 8.74 -12.18 0.13
C SER A 44 7.90 -12.51 -1.11
N THR A 45 6.58 -12.37 -1.01
CA THR A 45 5.65 -12.56 -2.13
C THR A 45 4.48 -11.61 -1.94
N CYS A 46 4.11 -10.87 -2.99
CA CYS A 46 2.97 -9.98 -2.94
C CYS A 46 1.64 -10.72 -2.84
N ILE A 47 0.58 -9.96 -2.53
CA ILE A 47 -0.77 -10.47 -2.44
C ILE A 47 -1.22 -10.90 -3.85
N PRO A 48 -1.82 -12.09 -4.05
CA PRO A 48 -2.34 -12.48 -5.35
C PRO A 48 -3.45 -11.52 -5.82
N LEU A 49 -3.56 -11.31 -7.13
CA LEU A 49 -4.64 -10.53 -7.72
C LEU A 49 -6.00 -11.11 -7.34
N GLY A 50 -7.00 -10.28 -7.11
CA GLY A 50 -8.33 -10.74 -6.74
C GLY A 50 -9.08 -9.76 -5.84
N ILE A 51 -10.26 -10.21 -5.41
CA ILE A 51 -11.13 -9.48 -4.50
C ILE A 51 -11.18 -10.24 -3.18
N TYR A 52 -10.88 -9.53 -2.11
CA TYR A 52 -10.83 -10.07 -0.75
C TYR A 52 -11.65 -9.21 0.20
N ARG A 53 -11.88 -9.70 1.41
CA ARG A 53 -12.56 -8.95 2.47
C ARG A 53 -11.54 -8.33 3.41
N LEU A 54 -11.86 -7.16 3.93
CA LEU A 54 -11.14 -6.60 5.06
C LEU A 54 -11.78 -7.03 6.38
N GLY A 55 -10.96 -7.20 7.41
CA GLY A 55 -11.48 -7.42 8.76
C GLY A 55 -10.48 -7.01 9.83
N PHE A 56 -10.98 -6.73 11.03
CA PHE A 56 -10.12 -6.50 12.18
C PHE A 56 -9.53 -7.81 12.70
N ASN A 57 -8.22 -7.85 12.88
CA ASN A 57 -7.49 -8.90 13.56
C ASN A 57 -6.96 -8.36 14.90
N ARG A 58 -7.35 -9.00 15.99
CA ARG A 58 -6.96 -8.61 17.37
C ARG A 58 -5.98 -9.60 18.02
N ASN A 59 -5.60 -10.65 17.29
CA ASN A 59 -4.88 -11.79 17.85
C ASN A 59 -3.41 -11.85 17.38
N GLY A 60 -3.06 -11.26 16.24
CA GLY A 60 -1.68 -11.31 15.74
C GLY A 60 -0.71 -10.39 16.49
N GLY A 61 0.58 -10.75 16.53
CA GLY A 61 1.59 -10.03 17.32
C GLY A 61 1.73 -8.53 17.00
N MET A 62 1.54 -8.13 15.73
CA MET A 62 1.56 -6.71 15.33
C MET A 62 0.42 -5.90 15.97
N ASN A 63 -0.70 -6.54 16.33
CA ASN A 63 -1.83 -5.88 16.97
C ASN A 63 -1.44 -5.22 18.30
N GLY A 64 -0.67 -5.91 19.14
CA GLY A 64 -0.22 -5.36 20.43
C GLY A 64 0.61 -4.10 20.26
N ASN A 65 1.62 -4.16 19.38
CA ASN A 65 2.48 -3.01 19.07
C ASN A 65 1.69 -1.79 18.57
N TYR A 66 0.64 -2.00 17.76
CA TYR A 66 -0.19 -0.92 17.23
C TYR A 66 -1.23 -0.40 18.22
N TYR A 67 -1.71 -1.27 19.11
CA TYR A 67 -2.57 -0.89 20.22
C TYR A 67 -1.86 0.13 21.11
N ASP A 68 -0.62 -0.16 21.53
CA ASP A 68 0.17 0.74 22.36
C ASP A 68 0.52 2.05 21.65
N ARG A 69 0.79 1.97 20.34
CA ARG A 69 1.19 3.13 19.53
C ARG A 69 0.03 4.07 19.23
N TYR A 70 -1.18 3.55 19.07
CA TYR A 70 -2.36 4.30 18.65
C TYR A 70 -3.62 3.96 19.47
N PRO A 71 -3.60 4.09 20.81
CA PRO A 71 -4.63 3.55 21.69
C PRO A 71 -6.03 4.13 21.47
N LYS A 72 -6.14 5.35 20.92
CA LYS A 72 -7.42 6.00 20.62
C LYS A 72 -8.01 5.66 19.25
N MET A 73 -7.16 5.19 18.32
CA MET A 73 -7.53 4.95 16.93
C MET A 73 -7.65 3.45 16.64
N HIS A 74 -6.79 2.64 17.25
CA HIS A 74 -6.59 1.24 16.89
C HIS A 74 -7.71 0.35 17.43
N ARG A 75 -8.41 -0.35 16.52
CA ARG A 75 -9.49 -1.30 16.80
C ARG A 75 -9.12 -2.77 16.54
N GLY A 76 -7.87 -3.01 16.13
CA GLY A 76 -7.38 -4.24 15.53
C GLY A 76 -6.56 -3.95 14.27
N MET A 77 -5.61 -4.80 13.90
CA MET A 77 -4.97 -4.67 12.59
C MET A 77 -6.03 -4.84 11.49
N ILE A 78 -6.00 -4.01 10.45
CA ILE A 78 -6.81 -4.25 9.25
C ILE A 78 -6.11 -5.34 8.45
N GLU A 79 -6.72 -6.50 8.42
CA GLU A 79 -6.26 -7.69 7.71
C GLU A 79 -7.03 -7.89 6.40
N ILE A 80 -6.31 -8.27 5.36
CA ILE A 80 -6.86 -8.77 4.10
C ILE A 80 -7.08 -10.26 4.26
N LYS A 81 -8.34 -10.67 4.34
CA LYS A 81 -8.75 -12.03 4.70
C LYS A 81 -8.96 -12.93 3.49
N ASP A 82 -8.99 -14.23 3.78
CA ASP A 82 -9.35 -15.27 2.82
C ASP A 82 -8.43 -15.35 1.58
N ILE A 83 -7.17 -14.91 1.73
CA ILE A 83 -6.15 -15.06 0.69
C ILE A 83 -5.59 -16.50 0.76
N PRO A 84 -5.73 -17.32 -0.30
CA PRO A 84 -5.27 -18.70 -0.28
C PRO A 84 -3.77 -18.85 0.01
N GLY A 85 -3.40 -19.54 1.10
CA GLY A 85 -2.01 -19.78 1.49
C GLY A 85 -1.32 -18.62 2.21
N PHE A 86 -2.05 -17.54 2.53
CA PHE A 86 -1.58 -16.41 3.33
C PHE A 86 -2.40 -16.28 4.61
N SER A 87 -1.79 -15.71 5.64
CA SER A 87 -2.44 -15.35 6.89
C SER A 87 -1.76 -14.11 7.47
N TYR A 88 -2.48 -13.33 8.28
CA TYR A 88 -1.92 -12.13 8.92
C TYR A 88 -1.38 -11.10 7.91
N VAL A 89 -2.06 -10.97 6.76
CA VAL A 89 -1.72 -9.98 5.73
C VAL A 89 -2.35 -8.65 6.11
N TYR A 90 -1.55 -7.73 6.64
CA TYR A 90 -2.04 -6.46 7.15
C TYR A 90 -1.84 -5.30 6.17
N ILE A 91 -2.60 -4.24 6.38
CA ILE A 91 -2.25 -2.90 5.88
C ILE A 91 -1.51 -2.19 7.00
N HIS A 92 -0.24 -1.82 6.80
CA HIS A 92 0.58 -1.26 7.89
C HIS A 92 1.64 -0.26 7.43
N ILE A 93 2.37 0.31 8.40
CA ILE A 93 3.46 1.25 8.12
C ILE A 93 4.71 0.49 7.73
N GLY A 94 5.47 1.06 6.82
CA GLY A 94 6.79 0.60 6.41
C GLY A 94 7.21 1.39 5.19
N ASN A 95 8.48 1.34 4.83
CA ASN A 95 8.99 2.16 3.74
C ASN A 95 9.54 1.35 2.58
N THR A 96 10.11 0.17 2.84
CA THR A 96 10.82 -0.64 1.83
C THR A 96 10.20 -2.03 1.68
N HIS A 97 10.45 -2.69 0.55
CA HIS A 97 9.98 -4.06 0.30
C HIS A 97 10.40 -5.05 1.41
N LYS A 98 11.54 -4.80 2.06
CA LYS A 98 12.10 -5.60 3.17
C LYS A 98 11.22 -5.59 4.42
N GLU A 99 10.37 -4.57 4.56
CA GLU A 99 9.46 -4.41 5.70
C GLU A 99 8.06 -4.95 5.39
N THR A 100 7.80 -5.40 4.16
CA THR A 100 6.47 -5.88 3.77
C THR A 100 6.09 -7.15 4.51
N ALA A 101 7.00 -8.11 4.64
CA ALA A 101 6.70 -9.45 5.15
C ALA A 101 5.44 -10.08 4.47
N GLY A 102 5.22 -9.78 3.19
CA GLY A 102 4.04 -10.22 2.42
C GLY A 102 2.74 -9.43 2.71
N CYS A 103 2.82 -8.35 3.47
CA CYS A 103 1.73 -7.40 3.74
C CYS A 103 1.75 -6.20 2.78
N LEU A 104 0.72 -5.35 2.87
CA LEU A 104 0.62 -4.10 2.12
C LEU A 104 1.11 -2.92 2.97
N LEU A 105 2.24 -2.32 2.57
CA LEU A 105 2.72 -1.08 3.17
C LEU A 105 2.00 0.12 2.56
N VAL A 106 1.92 1.25 3.28
CA VAL A 106 1.31 2.49 2.78
C VAL A 106 2.17 3.74 3.01
N GLY A 107 2.10 4.71 2.09
CA GLY A 107 2.85 5.97 2.11
C GLY A 107 2.16 7.09 1.35
N THR A 108 2.44 8.35 1.70
CA THR A 108 1.81 9.50 1.00
C THR A 108 2.52 9.83 -0.30
N GLN A 109 3.79 9.43 -0.40
CA GLN A 109 4.68 9.66 -1.53
C GLN A 109 5.59 8.43 -1.71
N TYR A 110 6.30 8.38 -2.82
CA TYR A 110 7.31 7.37 -3.10
C TYR A 110 8.53 7.98 -3.77
N VAL A 111 9.67 7.28 -3.68
CA VAL A 111 10.89 7.56 -4.44
C VAL A 111 11.36 6.27 -5.10
N PHE A 112 12.09 6.38 -6.21
CA PHE A 112 12.78 5.26 -6.83
C PHE A 112 14.28 5.40 -6.59
N GLU A 113 14.86 4.45 -5.87
CA GLU A 113 16.27 4.48 -5.50
C GLU A 113 16.85 3.07 -5.51
N LYS A 114 18.08 2.93 -6.03
CA LYS A 114 18.81 1.64 -6.04
C LYS A 114 18.02 0.48 -6.72
N GLY A 115 17.21 0.80 -7.73
CA GLY A 115 16.42 -0.18 -8.48
C GLY A 115 15.10 -0.59 -7.84
N ASP A 116 14.71 0.04 -6.72
CA ASP A 116 13.48 -0.27 -5.99
C ASP A 116 12.70 0.99 -5.60
N TYR A 117 11.39 0.82 -5.41
CA TYR A 117 10.53 1.85 -4.84
C TYR A 117 10.60 1.83 -3.31
N ARG A 118 10.61 3.03 -2.74
CA ARG A 118 10.49 3.26 -1.30
C ARG A 118 9.37 4.26 -1.02
N LEU A 119 8.50 3.94 -0.07
CA LEU A 119 7.46 4.85 0.40
C LEU A 119 8.02 5.92 1.33
N VAL A 120 7.33 7.06 1.40
CA VAL A 120 7.65 8.20 2.28
C VAL A 120 6.40 8.58 3.09
N GLN A 121 6.59 9.04 4.34
CA GLN A 121 5.53 9.44 5.28
C GLN A 121 4.47 8.34 5.53
N SER A 122 4.94 7.12 5.79
CA SER A 122 4.08 5.94 6.01
C SER A 122 3.12 6.09 7.18
N VAL A 123 3.54 6.71 8.28
CA VAL A 123 2.69 6.99 9.44
C VAL A 123 1.50 7.88 9.08
N THR A 124 1.71 8.93 8.27
CA THR A 124 0.65 9.85 7.84
C THR A 124 -0.35 9.14 6.95
N ALA A 125 0.13 8.37 5.96
CA ALA A 125 -0.72 7.58 5.07
C ALA A 125 -1.54 6.54 5.83
N TYR A 126 -0.89 5.82 6.75
CA TYR A 126 -1.54 4.81 7.57
C TYR A 126 -2.66 5.42 8.43
N LYS A 127 -2.39 6.51 9.17
CA LYS A 127 -3.43 7.15 10.01
C LYS A 127 -4.64 7.60 9.18
N LYS A 128 -4.41 8.19 8.00
CA LYS A 128 -5.48 8.59 7.08
C LYS A 128 -6.29 7.39 6.60
N LEU A 129 -5.64 6.41 5.98
CA LEU A 129 -6.33 5.25 5.40
C LEU A 129 -7.01 4.40 6.48
N TYR A 130 -6.31 4.13 7.59
CA TYR A 130 -6.83 3.33 8.69
C TYR A 130 -8.08 3.96 9.30
N SER A 131 -8.09 5.27 9.55
CA SER A 131 -9.26 5.93 10.15
C SER A 131 -10.49 5.82 9.25
N LEU A 132 -10.32 6.09 7.95
CA LEU A 132 -11.38 5.95 6.95
C LEU A 132 -11.94 4.53 6.91
N LEU A 133 -11.06 3.53 6.78
CA LEU A 133 -11.46 2.13 6.73
C LEU A 133 -12.09 1.68 8.05
N ALA A 134 -11.53 2.06 9.19
CA ALA A 134 -12.02 1.61 10.48
C ALA A 134 -13.43 2.14 10.79
N GLU A 135 -13.75 3.36 10.39
CA GLU A 135 -15.11 3.91 10.49
C GLU A 135 -16.08 3.22 9.54
N LEU A 136 -15.65 2.98 8.29
CA LEU A 136 -16.46 2.34 7.27
C LEU A 136 -16.78 0.88 7.62
N MET A 137 -15.76 0.12 8.07
CA MET A 137 -15.87 -1.29 8.46
C MET A 137 -16.76 -1.54 9.69
N VAL A 138 -17.09 -0.51 10.46
CA VAL A 138 -18.07 -0.61 11.56
C VAL A 138 -19.50 -0.55 11.03
N ARG A 139 -19.71 0.06 9.86
CA ARG A 139 -21.02 0.27 9.25
C ARG A 139 -21.37 -0.81 8.24
N GLU A 140 -20.37 -1.28 7.50
CA GLU A 140 -20.57 -2.25 6.42
C GLU A 140 -19.34 -3.14 6.19
N GLU A 141 -19.54 -4.20 5.39
CA GLU A 141 -18.46 -5.04 4.90
C GLU A 141 -17.69 -4.30 3.80
N VAL A 142 -16.38 -4.17 3.98
CA VAL A 142 -15.49 -3.49 3.02
C VAL A 142 -14.64 -4.51 2.28
N GLY A 143 -14.70 -4.48 0.95
CA GLY A 143 -13.85 -5.28 0.08
C GLY A 143 -12.55 -4.58 -0.30
N ILE A 144 -11.56 -5.36 -0.70
CA ILE A 144 -10.33 -4.86 -1.34
C ILE A 144 -10.12 -5.60 -2.66
N ASN A 145 -9.91 -4.85 -3.74
CA ASN A 145 -9.65 -5.36 -5.08
C ASN A 145 -8.20 -5.06 -5.48
N ILE A 146 -7.37 -6.11 -5.57
CA ILE A 146 -5.98 -6.04 -6.02
C ILE A 146 -5.96 -6.28 -7.53
N VAL A 147 -5.65 -5.23 -8.30
CA VAL A 147 -5.65 -5.28 -9.76
C VAL A 147 -4.23 -5.25 -10.33
N PRO A 148 -4.00 -5.91 -11.49
CA PRO A 148 -2.68 -5.99 -12.08
C PRO A 148 -2.17 -4.62 -12.50
N LEU A 149 -0.89 -4.60 -12.87
CA LEU A 149 -0.31 -3.51 -13.64
C LEU A 149 -1.17 -3.30 -14.89
N SER A 150 -1.83 -2.15 -15.02
CA SER A 150 -2.51 -1.81 -16.26
C SER A 150 -1.46 -1.77 -17.38
N PRO A 151 -1.66 -2.46 -18.52
CA PRO A 151 -0.89 -2.19 -19.71
C PRO A 151 -1.10 -0.71 -20.05
N ALA A 152 -0.06 0.11 -19.82
CA ALA A 152 0.07 1.49 -20.23
C ALA A 152 -1.13 2.45 -20.00
N GLN A 153 -1.06 3.24 -18.93
CA GLN A 153 -0.99 4.70 -19.16
C GLN A 153 0.49 5.03 -19.42
N GLY A 154 0.98 4.58 -20.58
CA GLY A 154 2.27 5.01 -21.10
C GLY A 154 2.18 6.51 -21.39
N ASP A 155 3.24 7.22 -21.06
CA ASP A 155 3.49 8.59 -21.53
C ASP A 155 2.67 9.74 -20.92
N LYS A 156 2.67 9.88 -19.59
CA LYS A 156 2.33 11.19 -19.00
C LYS A 156 3.09 11.66 -17.76
N LEU A 157 4.27 11.12 -17.46
CA LEU A 157 5.09 11.65 -16.36
C LEU A 157 6.60 11.64 -16.64
N CYS A 158 6.98 12.04 -17.86
CA CYS A 158 8.34 12.45 -18.21
C CYS A 158 8.35 13.83 -18.89
N LEU A 159 7.54 14.77 -18.40
CA LEU A 159 7.66 16.20 -18.69
C LEU A 159 7.25 16.87 -17.38
N ASP A 160 8.24 17.41 -16.65
CA ASP A 160 8.12 18.44 -15.60
C ASP A 160 9.35 18.49 -14.66
N THR A 161 10.47 17.86 -15.05
CA THR A 161 11.78 18.21 -14.49
C THR A 161 12.78 18.53 -15.60
N LYS A 162 12.46 19.54 -16.42
CA LYS A 162 13.53 20.37 -17.00
C LYS A 162 13.91 21.40 -15.94
N PHE A 163 14.88 21.05 -15.10
CA PHE A 163 15.70 22.05 -14.45
C PHE A 163 16.45 22.78 -15.57
N ASP A 164 15.96 23.96 -15.95
CA ASP A 164 16.69 24.90 -16.77
C ASP A 164 17.95 25.34 -15.99
N LYS A 165 19.08 24.76 -16.36
CA LYS A 165 20.41 25.26 -16.01
C LYS A 165 20.95 26.04 -17.20
N SER A 166 20.38 27.20 -17.51
CA SER A 166 20.98 28.11 -18.47
C SER A 166 20.47 29.54 -18.38
N GLN A 167 20.63 30.22 -17.24
CA GLN A 167 20.91 31.66 -17.24
C GLN A 167 21.94 32.01 -16.17
N GLY A 168 23.19 32.05 -16.60
CA GLY A 168 24.22 32.84 -15.93
C GLY A 168 24.14 34.26 -16.48
N CYS A 169 23.90 35.22 -15.60
CA CYS A 169 24.25 36.62 -15.82
C CYS A 169 25.32 36.99 -14.79
N ILE A 170 26.49 37.39 -15.30
CA ILE A 170 27.56 38.09 -14.59
C ILE A 170 27.65 39.46 -15.28
N PRO A 171 28.12 40.50 -14.59
CA PRO A 171 27.46 41.29 -13.56
C PRO A 171 26.56 42.40 -14.14
#